data_AF-A0A0Q8SB61-F1
#
_entry.id   AF-A0A0Q8SB61-F1
#
_cell.length_a   1.000
_cell.length_b   1.000
_cell.length_c   1.000
_cell.angle_alpha   90.00
_cell.angle_beta   90.00
_cell.angle_gamma   90.00
#
_symmetry.space_group_name_H-M   'P 1'
#
loop_
_entity.id
_entity.type
_entity.pdbx_description
1 polymer ?
#
loop_
_entity_poly.entity_id
_entity_poly.type
_entity_poly.pdbx_seq_one_letter_code
_entity_poly.pdbx_strand_id
1 'polypeptide(L)'
;MRLNPKYLPLAATIALFVAMATAGSVLYTGFFSAQVFLNLLIDNAFLIIVAVGMTFVILSGGIDLSVGSVVALTTMVLASLVEHHHWSPLAAIPLVLLMGTVFGAFMGFLIERFRLQPFIVTLAGMFLARGLCYLISIDSISMSDEAYSAMAQWRLELWEGASLSLGALIAMAVLLAAIFVAHCTPFGRNVYAVGGNEHSAVLMGLPVRATVIGVYTLSGLCSALAGVVFTFYMLSGYGLHATGMELDAIAAVVIGGTLLTGGVGYVAGTLFGVLMLGIIQTLISFDGTLSSWWTRIVVGVLLFVFCLLQRLLTHRSSK
;
A
#
# COMPACT_ATOMS: atom_id res chain seq x y z
N MET A 1 16.91 6.89 28.48
CA MET A 1 16.54 7.54 27.20
C MET A 1 15.03 7.69 27.15
N ARG A 2 14.49 8.92 27.15
CA ARG A 2 13.04 9.13 26.93
C ARG A 2 12.80 9.04 25.42
N LEU A 3 12.16 7.96 24.96
CA LEU A 3 11.71 7.84 23.57
C LEU A 3 10.68 8.96 23.30
N ASN A 4 10.85 9.70 22.20
CA ASN A 4 9.90 10.73 21.80
C ASN A 4 8.56 10.06 21.48
N PRO A 5 7.43 10.51 22.07
CA PRO A 5 6.13 9.85 21.94
C PRO A 5 5.67 9.66 20.49
N LYS A 6 6.16 10.49 19.56
CA LYS A 6 5.90 10.35 18.12
C LYS A 6 6.43 9.05 17.49
N TYR A 7 7.48 8.45 18.06
CA TYR A 7 8.07 7.21 17.54
C TYR A 7 7.65 5.96 18.33
N LEU A 8 6.84 6.11 19.39
CA LEU A 8 6.40 4.97 20.20
C LEU A 8 5.61 3.94 19.39
N PRO A 9 4.64 4.32 18.53
CA PRO A 9 3.92 3.34 17.71
C PRO A 9 4.87 2.57 16.80
N LEU A 10 5.77 3.29 16.10
CA LEU A 10 6.77 2.68 15.22
C LEU A 10 7.69 1.72 15.97
N ALA A 11 8.21 2.13 17.13
CA ALA A 11 9.08 1.29 17.96
C ALA A 11 8.34 0.03 18.45
N ALA A 12 7.06 0.14 18.81
CA ALA A 12 6.24 -0.99 19.19
C ALA A 12 6.05 -1.97 18.02
N THR A 13 5.80 -1.47 16.80
CA THR A 13 5.67 -2.29 15.59
C THR A 13 6.96 -3.01 15.24
N ILE A 14 8.10 -2.31 15.29
CA ILE A 14 9.41 -2.92 15.04
C ILE A 14 9.72 -3.98 16.11
N ALA A 15 9.48 -3.67 17.38
CA ALA A 15 9.70 -4.61 18.48
C ALA A 15 8.82 -5.87 18.33
N LEU A 16 7.55 -5.70 17.98
CA LEU A 16 6.63 -6.81 17.74
C LEU A 16 7.05 -7.64 16.53
N PHE A 17 7.46 -6.99 15.43
CA PHE A 17 7.97 -7.68 14.25
C PHE A 17 9.20 -8.54 14.59
N VAL A 18 10.17 -7.98 15.31
CA VAL A 18 11.35 -8.71 15.76
C VAL A 18 10.95 -9.87 16.69
N ALA A 19 10.04 -9.65 17.64
CA ALA A 19 9.56 -10.70 18.53
C ALA A 19 8.90 -11.85 17.75
N MET A 20 8.00 -11.56 16.80
CA MET A 20 7.35 -12.56 15.96
C MET A 20 8.36 -13.30 15.06
N ALA A 21 9.33 -12.59 14.48
CA ALA A 21 10.38 -13.20 13.67
C ALA A 21 11.25 -14.15 14.48
N THR A 22 11.62 -13.75 15.71
CA THR A 22 12.39 -14.62 16.62
C THR A 22 11.57 -15.81 17.08
N ALA A 23 10.28 -15.65 17.39
CA ALA A 23 9.39 -16.75 17.76
C ALA A 23 9.24 -17.75 16.60
N GLY A 24 9.02 -17.26 15.37
CA GLY A 24 8.98 -18.10 14.18
C GLY A 24 10.26 -18.88 13.95
N SER A 25 11.41 -18.25 14.15
CA SER A 25 12.74 -18.88 14.04
C SER A 25 12.94 -20.02 15.05
N VAL A 26 12.41 -19.87 16.28
CA VAL A 26 12.51 -20.90 17.32
C VAL A 26 11.50 -22.03 17.10
N LEU A 27 10.30 -21.72 16.63
CA LEU A 27 9.21 -22.68 16.46
C LEU A 27 9.32 -23.50 15.17
N TYR A 28 9.85 -22.90 14.09
CA TYR A 28 9.87 -23.50 12.75
C TYR A 28 11.28 -23.55 12.16
N THR A 29 11.71 -24.75 11.76
CA THR A 29 12.99 -24.94 11.08
C THR A 29 12.98 -24.27 9.71
N GLY A 30 14.05 -23.55 9.36
CA GLY A 30 14.17 -22.85 8.08
C GLY A 30 13.51 -21.48 8.00
N PHE A 31 12.74 -21.06 9.02
CA PHE A 31 12.09 -19.74 9.06
C PHE A 31 13.10 -18.58 9.02
N PHE A 32 14.28 -18.76 9.63
CA PHE A 32 15.36 -17.77 9.61
C PHE A 32 16.17 -17.74 8.30
N SER A 33 15.81 -18.55 7.31
CA SER A 33 16.45 -18.45 6.00
C SER A 33 16.16 -17.07 5.41
N ALA A 34 17.18 -16.41 4.88
CA ALA A 34 16.96 -15.04 4.44
C ALA A 34 16.09 -14.98 3.15
N GLN A 35 15.83 -16.10 2.46
CA GLN A 35 14.86 -16.16 1.35
C GLN A 35 13.43 -16.03 1.88
N VAL A 36 13.13 -16.57 3.08
CA VAL A 36 11.83 -16.35 3.73
C VAL A 36 11.65 -14.86 4.04
N PHE A 37 12.69 -14.17 4.52
CA PHE A 37 12.64 -12.72 4.71
C PHE A 37 12.49 -11.94 3.40
N LEU A 38 13.19 -12.34 2.33
CA LEU A 38 13.01 -11.73 1.01
C LEU A 38 11.62 -12.01 0.44
N ASN A 39 11.05 -13.19 0.69
CA ASN A 39 9.69 -13.53 0.29
C ASN A 39 8.67 -12.60 0.95
N LEU A 40 8.89 -12.14 2.20
CA LEU A 40 8.03 -11.11 2.80
C LEU A 40 7.94 -9.85 1.93
N LEU A 41 9.05 -9.44 1.30
CA LEU A 41 9.08 -8.30 0.39
C LEU A 41 8.47 -8.63 -0.97
N ILE A 42 8.71 -9.84 -1.49
CA ILE A 42 8.20 -10.30 -2.79
C ILE A 42 6.68 -10.41 -2.76
N ASP A 43 6.14 -11.15 -1.79
CA ASP A 43 4.72 -11.49 -1.70
C ASP A 43 3.86 -10.28 -1.33
N ASN A 44 4.46 -9.28 -0.67
CA ASN A 44 3.79 -8.05 -0.26
C ASN A 44 4.19 -6.83 -1.10
N ALA A 45 4.92 -6.99 -2.21
CA ALA A 45 5.45 -5.87 -2.98
C ALA A 45 4.36 -4.89 -3.45
N PHE A 46 3.26 -5.41 -4.01
CA PHE A 46 2.12 -4.60 -4.43
C PHE A 46 1.44 -3.89 -3.25
N LEU A 47 1.32 -4.57 -2.10
CA LEU A 47 0.71 -4.01 -0.90
C LEU A 47 1.58 -2.90 -0.30
N ILE A 48 2.91 -3.03 -0.33
CA ILE A 48 3.85 -1.96 0.07
C ILE A 48 3.60 -0.71 -0.77
N ILE A 49 3.48 -0.85 -2.10
CA ILE A 49 3.26 0.28 -3.01
C ILE A 49 1.91 0.96 -2.72
N VAL A 50 0.83 0.20 -2.58
CA VAL A 50 -0.49 0.76 -2.22
C VAL A 50 -0.45 1.43 -0.86
N ALA A 51 0.14 0.78 0.15
CA ALA A 51 0.21 1.31 1.51
C ALA A 51 1.03 2.60 1.57
N VAL A 52 2.08 2.76 0.75
CA VAL A 52 2.81 4.02 0.61
C VAL A 52 1.89 5.14 0.11
N GLY A 53 1.11 4.91 -0.95
CA GLY A 53 0.12 5.89 -1.44
C GLY A 53 -0.92 6.23 -0.36
N MET A 54 -1.46 5.19 0.28
CA MET A 54 -2.40 5.30 1.39
C MET A 54 -1.83 6.10 2.58
N THR A 55 -0.53 6.00 2.82
CA THR A 55 0.14 6.74 3.90
C THR A 55 0.00 8.25 3.67
N PHE A 56 0.21 8.74 2.44
CA PHE A 56 0.02 10.17 2.15
C PHE A 56 -1.44 10.61 2.30
N VAL A 57 -2.38 9.76 1.89
CA VAL A 57 -3.82 10.01 2.04
C VAL A 57 -4.19 10.15 3.52
N ILE A 58 -3.80 9.17 4.34
CA ILE A 58 -4.08 9.19 5.78
C ILE A 58 -3.32 10.34 6.46
N LEU A 59 -2.08 10.63 6.06
CA LEU A 59 -1.32 11.76 6.58
C LEU A 59 -2.02 13.10 6.33
N SER A 60 -2.71 13.27 5.20
CA SER A 60 -3.53 14.46 4.93
C SER A 60 -4.90 14.48 5.65
N GLY A 61 -5.26 13.42 6.39
CA GLY A 61 -6.56 13.29 7.06
C GLY A 61 -7.67 12.69 6.19
N GLY A 62 -7.31 12.07 5.05
CA GLY A 62 -8.24 11.44 4.12
C GLY A 62 -8.27 9.90 4.24
N ILE A 63 -9.18 9.28 3.50
CA ILE A 63 -9.25 7.83 3.30
C ILE A 63 -9.57 7.58 1.82
N ASP A 64 -8.78 6.71 1.18
CA ASP A 64 -8.97 6.33 -0.22
C ASP A 64 -9.41 4.87 -0.33
N LEU A 65 -10.71 4.64 -0.45
CA LEU A 65 -11.26 3.29 -0.61
C LEU A 65 -11.12 2.75 -2.04
N SER A 66 -10.70 3.58 -3.00
CA SER A 66 -10.66 3.17 -4.41
C SER A 66 -9.44 2.35 -4.78
N VAL A 67 -8.37 2.38 -3.97
CA VAL A 67 -7.05 1.83 -4.31
C VAL A 67 -7.09 0.37 -4.78
N GLY A 68 -7.84 -0.51 -4.09
CA GLY A 68 -7.97 -1.92 -4.48
C GLY A 68 -8.68 -2.10 -5.82
N SER A 69 -9.72 -1.31 -6.09
CA SER A 69 -10.41 -1.33 -7.38
C SER A 69 -9.59 -0.71 -8.51
N VAL A 70 -8.73 0.28 -8.23
CA VAL A 70 -7.80 0.85 -9.22
C VAL A 70 -6.70 -0.17 -9.55
N VAL A 71 -6.19 -0.91 -8.56
CA VAL A 71 -5.30 -2.07 -8.78
C VAL A 71 -5.98 -3.10 -9.69
N ALA A 72 -7.23 -3.48 -9.40
CA ALA A 72 -7.98 -4.41 -10.25
C ALA A 72 -8.15 -3.88 -11.68
N LEU A 73 -8.59 -2.62 -11.85
CA LEU A 73 -8.79 -2.01 -13.15
C LEU A 73 -7.49 -1.95 -13.97
N THR A 74 -6.39 -1.57 -13.31
CA THR A 74 -5.08 -1.49 -13.96
C THR A 74 -4.58 -2.87 -14.39
N THR A 75 -4.80 -3.93 -13.60
CA THR A 75 -4.51 -5.32 -14.01
C THR A 75 -5.35 -5.75 -15.22
N MET A 76 -6.65 -5.41 -15.24
CA MET A 76 -7.57 -5.77 -16.32
C MET A 76 -7.25 -5.05 -17.63
N VAL A 77 -6.98 -3.75 -17.57
CA VAL A 77 -6.61 -2.97 -18.76
C VAL A 77 -5.27 -3.45 -19.29
N LEU A 78 -4.28 -3.68 -18.43
CA LEU A 78 -2.97 -4.20 -18.85
C LEU A 78 -3.11 -5.57 -19.52
N ALA A 79 -3.88 -6.48 -18.90
CA ALA A 79 -4.09 -7.82 -19.44
C ALA A 79 -4.80 -7.80 -20.80
N SER A 80 -5.85 -6.98 -20.93
CA SER A 80 -6.58 -6.81 -22.19
C SER A 80 -5.70 -6.22 -23.30
N LEU A 81 -4.89 -5.19 -22.98
CA LEU A 81 -4.03 -4.56 -23.98
C LEU A 81 -2.96 -5.51 -24.52
N VAL A 82 -2.33 -6.28 -23.65
CA VAL A 82 -1.26 -7.20 -24.04
C VAL A 82 -1.82 -8.46 -24.72
N GLU A 83 -2.89 -9.07 -24.20
CA GLU A 83 -3.38 -10.36 -24.74
C GLU A 83 -4.40 -10.20 -25.87
N HIS A 84 -5.36 -9.30 -25.73
CA HIS A 84 -6.42 -9.16 -26.74
C HIS A 84 -6.05 -8.17 -27.84
N HIS A 85 -5.29 -7.12 -27.50
CA HIS A 85 -4.87 -6.10 -28.45
C HIS A 85 -3.41 -6.24 -28.90
N HIS A 86 -2.65 -7.17 -28.34
CA HIS A 86 -1.25 -7.45 -28.70
C HIS A 86 -0.32 -6.23 -28.61
N TRP A 87 -0.60 -5.32 -27.67
CA TRP A 87 0.29 -4.20 -27.40
C TRP A 87 1.55 -4.68 -26.69
N SER A 88 2.70 -4.09 -27.04
CA SER A 88 3.92 -4.36 -26.29
C SER A 88 3.77 -3.94 -24.82
N PRO A 89 4.29 -4.73 -23.85
CA PRO A 89 4.28 -4.36 -22.43
C PRO A 89 4.85 -2.97 -22.15
N LEU A 90 5.88 -2.56 -22.89
CA LEU A 90 6.52 -1.26 -22.79
C LEU A 90 5.59 -0.09 -23.15
N ALA A 91 4.60 -0.30 -24.01
CA ALA A 91 3.59 0.70 -24.34
C ALA A 91 2.39 0.64 -23.39
N ALA A 92 1.98 -0.57 -22.97
CA ALA A 92 0.81 -0.77 -22.13
C ALA A 92 1.04 -0.28 -20.68
N ILE A 93 2.22 -0.52 -20.10
CA ILE A 93 2.53 -0.12 -18.71
C ILE A 93 2.41 1.41 -18.51
N PRO A 94 3.07 2.28 -19.30
CA PRO A 94 2.93 3.73 -19.12
C PRO A 94 1.50 4.24 -19.28
N LEU A 95 0.72 3.65 -20.18
CA LEU A 95 -0.69 4.03 -20.38
C LEU A 95 -1.52 3.73 -19.14
N VAL A 96 -1.34 2.56 -18.54
CA VAL A 96 -2.08 2.15 -17.34
C VAL A 96 -1.65 2.98 -16.12
N LEU A 97 -0.37 3.33 -16.01
CA LEU A 97 0.12 4.27 -14.98
C LEU A 97 -0.51 5.66 -15.14
N LEU A 98 -0.58 6.17 -16.38
CA LEU A 98 -1.24 7.44 -16.66
C LEU A 98 -2.72 7.39 -16.30
N MET A 99 -3.43 6.30 -16.65
CA MET A 99 -4.84 6.10 -16.34
C MET A 99 -5.10 6.18 -14.83
N GLY A 100 -4.35 5.44 -14.00
CA GLY A 100 -4.55 5.50 -12.55
C GLY A 100 -4.14 6.83 -11.93
N THR A 101 -3.11 7.49 -12.47
CA THR A 101 -2.70 8.84 -12.05
C THR A 101 -3.81 9.85 -12.32
N VAL A 102 -4.40 9.82 -13.53
CA VAL A 102 -5.53 10.68 -13.91
C VAL A 102 -6.76 10.38 -13.05
N PHE A 103 -7.04 9.11 -12.78
CA PHE A 103 -8.15 8.70 -11.91
C PHE A 103 -7.97 9.26 -10.49
N GLY A 104 -6.78 9.12 -9.89
CA GLY A 104 -6.47 9.70 -8.58
C GLY A 104 -6.54 11.23 -8.57
N ALA A 105 -6.02 11.89 -9.60
CA ALA A 105 -6.12 13.34 -9.75
C ALA A 105 -7.57 13.82 -9.85
N PHE A 106 -8.41 13.08 -10.57
CA PHE A 106 -9.84 13.36 -10.68
C PHE A 106 -10.54 13.23 -9.33
N MET A 107 -10.25 12.19 -8.55
CA MET A 107 -10.78 12.05 -7.19
C MET A 107 -10.37 13.21 -6.29
N GLY A 108 -9.07 13.55 -6.28
CA GLY A 108 -8.56 14.69 -5.51
C GLY A 108 -9.19 16.02 -5.95
N PHE A 109 -9.40 16.20 -7.25
CA PHE A 109 -10.08 17.38 -7.79
C PHE A 109 -11.52 17.47 -7.29
N LEU A 110 -12.29 16.37 -7.31
CA LEU A 110 -13.66 16.37 -6.82
C LEU A 110 -13.75 16.70 -5.33
N ILE A 111 -12.86 16.10 -4.52
CA ILE A 111 -12.77 16.33 -3.08
C ILE A 111 -12.54 17.81 -2.79
N GLU A 112 -11.54 18.42 -3.42
CA GLU A 112 -11.18 19.81 -3.16
C GLU A 112 -12.13 20.83 -3.78
N ARG A 113 -12.56 20.60 -5.03
CA ARG A 113 -13.39 21.56 -5.76
C ARG A 113 -14.79 21.65 -5.18
N PHE A 114 -15.37 20.52 -4.79
CA PHE A 114 -16.74 20.43 -4.29
C PHE A 114 -16.82 20.26 -2.78
N ARG A 115 -15.68 20.24 -2.07
CA ARG A 115 -15.60 20.06 -0.61
C ARG A 115 -16.34 18.81 -0.14
N LEU A 116 -16.25 17.73 -0.91
CA LEU A 116 -16.85 16.45 -0.59
C LEU A 116 -15.97 15.68 0.39
N GLN A 117 -16.58 14.88 1.26
CA GLN A 117 -15.83 14.01 2.16
C GLN A 117 -15.04 12.96 1.35
N PRO A 118 -13.73 12.78 1.60
CA PRO A 118 -12.89 11.91 0.78
C PRO A 118 -13.36 10.46 0.66
N PHE A 119 -13.84 9.87 1.76
CA PHE A 119 -14.29 8.49 1.74
C PHE A 119 -15.50 8.28 0.82
N ILE A 120 -16.38 9.28 0.66
CA ILE A 120 -17.56 9.17 -0.22
C ILE A 120 -17.11 9.18 -1.69
N VAL A 121 -16.22 10.11 -2.05
CA VAL A 121 -15.70 10.24 -3.41
C VAL A 121 -14.93 8.98 -3.81
N THR A 122 -14.08 8.48 -2.93
CA THR A 122 -13.28 7.28 -3.20
C THR A 122 -14.07 5.98 -3.11
N LEU A 123 -15.14 5.91 -2.30
CA LEU A 123 -16.10 4.80 -2.36
C LEU A 123 -16.86 4.77 -3.70
N ALA A 124 -17.33 5.92 -4.19
CA ALA A 124 -17.93 6.00 -5.52
C ALA A 124 -16.91 5.63 -6.61
N GLY A 125 -15.66 6.09 -6.47
CA GLY A 125 -14.54 5.69 -7.30
C GLY A 125 -14.26 4.19 -7.28
N MET A 126 -14.33 3.56 -6.11
CA MET A 126 -14.16 2.12 -5.94
C MET A 126 -15.19 1.34 -6.77
N PHE A 127 -16.47 1.72 -6.71
CA PHE A 127 -17.54 1.09 -7.50
C PHE A 127 -17.37 1.36 -8.99
N LEU A 128 -17.01 2.58 -9.37
CA LEU A 128 -16.78 2.94 -10.77
C LEU A 128 -15.63 2.12 -11.37
N ALA A 129 -14.45 2.13 -10.74
CA ALA A 129 -13.28 1.41 -11.22
C ALA A 129 -13.54 -0.11 -11.29
N ARG A 130 -14.23 -0.67 -10.28
CA ARG A 130 -14.62 -2.08 -10.27
C ARG A 130 -15.62 -2.40 -11.37
N GLY A 131 -16.63 -1.55 -11.59
CA GLY A 131 -17.60 -1.72 -12.66
C GLY A 131 -16.97 -1.66 -14.05
N LEU A 132 -16.00 -0.76 -14.25
CA LEU A 132 -15.24 -0.66 -15.50
C LEU A 132 -14.45 -1.94 -15.81
N CYS A 133 -13.97 -2.69 -14.80
CA CYS A 133 -13.33 -3.98 -15.02
C CYS A 133 -14.24 -4.94 -15.79
N TYR A 134 -15.52 -5.00 -15.40
CA TYR A 134 -16.50 -5.91 -15.99
C TYR A 134 -17.02 -5.46 -17.36
N LEU A 135 -16.74 -4.22 -17.78
CA LEU A 135 -16.92 -3.82 -19.17
C LEU A 135 -15.80 -4.33 -20.08
N ILE A 136 -14.61 -4.60 -19.52
CA ILE A 136 -13.48 -5.15 -20.27
C ILE A 136 -13.66 -6.66 -20.45
N SER A 137 -13.85 -7.39 -19.35
CA SER A 137 -14.13 -8.82 -19.36
C SER A 137 -14.77 -9.25 -18.04
N ILE A 138 -15.68 -10.23 -18.12
CA ILE A 138 -16.29 -10.87 -16.96
C ILE A 138 -15.38 -11.96 -16.40
N ASP A 139 -14.66 -12.64 -17.29
CA ASP A 139 -13.71 -13.69 -16.96
C ASP A 139 -12.30 -13.13 -16.73
N SER A 140 -11.46 -13.90 -16.05
CA SER A 140 -10.04 -13.58 -15.90
C SER A 140 -9.30 -13.70 -17.24
N ILE A 141 -8.48 -12.70 -17.56
CA ILE A 141 -7.58 -12.70 -18.71
C ILE A 141 -6.21 -13.17 -18.23
N SER A 142 -5.74 -14.33 -18.69
CA SER A 142 -4.42 -14.86 -18.34
C SER A 142 -3.34 -14.20 -19.19
N MET A 143 -2.21 -13.82 -18.58
CA MET A 143 -1.07 -13.21 -19.25
C MET A 143 -0.11 -14.30 -19.72
N SER A 144 -0.06 -14.55 -21.02
CA SER A 144 0.73 -15.60 -21.67
C SER A 144 1.87 -15.06 -22.54
N ASP A 145 1.92 -13.75 -22.78
CA ASP A 145 3.00 -13.10 -23.52
C ASP A 145 4.39 -13.44 -22.93
N GLU A 146 5.31 -13.88 -23.80
CA GLU A 146 6.63 -14.36 -23.40
C GLU A 146 7.50 -13.24 -22.84
N ALA A 147 7.46 -12.05 -23.46
CA ALA A 147 8.23 -10.90 -22.99
C ALA A 147 7.73 -10.43 -21.61
N TYR A 148 6.42 -10.42 -21.40
CA TYR A 148 5.82 -10.09 -20.11
C TYR A 148 6.20 -11.12 -19.04
N SER A 149 6.11 -12.41 -19.37
CA SER A 149 6.45 -13.51 -18.45
C SER A 149 7.93 -13.45 -18.05
N ALA A 150 8.83 -13.15 -18.99
CA ALA A 150 10.25 -12.96 -18.70
C ALA A 150 10.50 -11.78 -17.74
N MET A 151 9.77 -10.66 -17.90
CA MET A 151 9.84 -9.54 -16.95
C MET A 151 9.33 -9.91 -15.56
N ALA A 152 8.21 -10.64 -15.48
CA ALA A 152 7.60 -11.06 -14.22
C ALA A 152 8.48 -12.06 -13.44
N GLN A 153 9.16 -12.96 -14.15
CA GLN A 153 10.03 -13.98 -13.57
C GLN A 153 11.45 -13.48 -13.28
N TRP A 154 11.81 -12.28 -13.75
CA TRP A 154 13.13 -11.72 -13.52
C TRP A 154 13.39 -11.54 -12.02
N ARG A 155 14.57 -11.98 -11.60
CA ARG A 155 15.02 -11.92 -10.21
C ARG A 155 16.47 -11.46 -10.14
N LEU A 156 16.75 -10.64 -9.13
CA LEU A 156 18.11 -10.25 -8.76
C LEU A 156 18.64 -11.24 -7.72
N GLU A 157 19.69 -11.97 -8.05
CA GLU A 157 20.41 -12.81 -7.10
C GLU A 157 21.26 -11.93 -6.18
N LEU A 158 21.02 -12.03 -4.86
CA LEU A 158 21.72 -11.21 -3.86
C LEU A 158 22.83 -12.00 -3.15
N TRP A 159 22.57 -13.26 -2.82
CA TRP A 159 23.47 -14.17 -2.12
C TRP A 159 23.08 -15.63 -2.44
N GLU A 160 23.90 -16.61 -2.05
CA GLU A 160 23.64 -18.02 -2.39
C GLU A 160 22.27 -18.48 -1.88
N GLY A 161 21.39 -18.88 -2.81
CA GLY A 161 20.03 -19.32 -2.52
C GLY A 161 19.03 -18.19 -2.30
N ALA A 162 19.40 -16.94 -2.62
CA ALA A 162 18.58 -15.78 -2.33
C ALA A 162 18.36 -14.82 -3.48
N SER A 163 17.10 -14.55 -3.75
CA SER A 163 16.68 -13.77 -4.89
C SER A 163 15.58 -12.78 -4.51
N LEU A 164 15.60 -11.62 -5.17
CA LEU A 164 14.59 -10.59 -5.02
C LEU A 164 13.89 -10.36 -6.37
N SER A 165 12.56 -10.32 -6.38
CA SER A 165 11.78 -10.11 -7.60
C SER A 165 11.86 -8.66 -8.10
N LEU A 166 11.60 -8.45 -9.38
CA LEU A 166 11.44 -7.12 -9.95
C LEU A 166 10.39 -6.29 -9.19
N GLY A 167 9.26 -6.92 -8.83
CA GLY A 167 8.19 -6.28 -8.07
C GLY A 167 8.65 -5.73 -6.72
N ALA A 168 9.44 -6.50 -5.96
CA ALA A 168 9.96 -6.05 -4.68
C ALA A 168 10.99 -4.92 -4.81
N LEU A 169 11.81 -4.93 -5.87
CA LEU A 169 12.71 -3.80 -6.16
C LEU A 169 11.92 -2.53 -6.48
N ILE A 170 10.87 -2.62 -7.29
CA ILE A 170 9.99 -1.49 -7.58
C ILE A 170 9.35 -0.98 -6.29
N ALA A 171 8.85 -1.88 -5.43
CA ALA A 171 8.26 -1.50 -4.15
C ALA A 171 9.26 -0.76 -3.23
N MET A 172 10.50 -1.24 -3.16
CA MET A 172 11.54 -0.58 -2.37
C MET A 172 11.95 0.78 -2.96
N ALA A 173 12.04 0.88 -4.29
CA ALA A 173 12.30 2.15 -4.97
C ALA A 173 11.19 3.18 -4.71
N VAL A 174 9.93 2.75 -4.77
CA VAL A 174 8.76 3.59 -4.43
C VAL A 174 8.82 4.03 -2.97
N LEU A 175 9.14 3.13 -2.04
CA LEU A 175 9.26 3.47 -0.63
C LEU A 175 10.35 4.53 -0.40
N LEU A 176 11.54 4.35 -0.99
CA LEU A 176 12.64 5.32 -0.86
C LEU A 176 12.27 6.67 -1.47
N ALA A 177 11.65 6.67 -2.66
CA ALA A 177 11.15 7.89 -3.29
C ALA A 177 10.09 8.58 -2.41
N ALA A 178 9.19 7.82 -1.81
CA ALA A 178 8.16 8.33 -0.92
C ALA A 178 8.74 8.91 0.38
N ILE A 179 9.75 8.27 0.98
CA ILE A 179 10.46 8.81 2.15
C ILE A 179 11.11 10.14 1.80
N PHE A 180 11.77 10.22 0.64
CA PHE A 180 12.36 11.47 0.13
C PHE A 180 11.28 12.54 -0.09
N VAL A 181 10.18 12.20 -0.76
CA VAL A 181 9.06 13.13 -0.98
C VAL A 181 8.48 13.63 0.36
N ALA A 182 8.25 12.74 1.32
CA ALA A 182 7.66 13.08 2.60
C ALA A 182 8.54 14.01 3.46
N HIS A 183 9.86 13.77 3.49
CA HIS A 183 10.76 14.48 4.43
C HIS A 183 11.59 15.58 3.79
N CYS A 184 11.92 15.46 2.50
CA CYS A 184 12.86 16.35 1.83
C CYS A 184 12.18 17.37 0.92
N THR A 185 10.89 17.23 0.60
CA THR A 185 10.20 18.14 -0.34
C THR A 185 9.18 19.07 0.34
N PRO A 186 8.85 20.22 -0.28
CA PRO A 186 7.77 21.09 0.18
C PRO A 186 6.41 20.39 0.18
N PHE A 187 6.17 19.50 -0.79
CA PHE A 187 4.92 18.74 -0.87
C PHE A 187 4.70 17.91 0.40
N GLY A 188 5.71 17.14 0.83
CA GLY A 188 5.64 16.38 2.09
C GLY A 188 5.31 17.26 3.29
N ARG A 189 6.02 18.38 3.48
CA ARG A 189 5.74 19.33 4.58
C ARG A 189 4.31 19.86 4.54
N ASN A 190 3.78 20.17 3.35
CA ASN A 190 2.40 20.62 3.20
C ASN A 190 1.40 19.51 3.59
N VAL A 191 1.66 18.26 3.22
CA VAL A 191 0.80 17.12 3.59
C VAL A 191 0.70 16.98 5.11
N TYR A 192 1.83 17.02 5.82
CA TYR A 192 1.85 16.97 7.28
C TYR A 192 1.13 18.17 7.92
N ALA A 193 1.29 19.38 7.36
CA ALA A 193 0.63 20.58 7.87
C ALA A 193 -0.90 20.54 7.66
N VAL A 194 -1.35 20.11 6.48
CA VAL A 194 -2.78 19.94 6.15
C VAL A 194 -3.43 18.92 7.09
N GLY A 195 -2.79 17.77 7.29
CA GLY A 195 -3.33 16.74 8.18
C GLY A 195 -3.31 17.10 9.66
N GLY A 196 -2.43 18.02 10.09
CA GLY A 196 -2.43 18.52 11.46
C GLY A 196 -3.62 19.44 11.73
N ASN A 197 -3.83 20.43 10.86
CA ASN A 197 -5.01 21.30 10.88
C ASN A 197 -5.15 22.04 9.54
N GLU A 198 -6.14 21.66 8.72
CA GLU A 198 -6.38 22.28 7.42
C GLU A 198 -6.61 23.80 7.53
N HIS A 199 -7.41 24.25 8.50
CA HIS A 199 -7.69 25.68 8.70
C HIS A 199 -6.43 26.47 9.01
N SER A 200 -5.56 25.95 9.88
CA SER A 200 -4.27 26.58 10.17
C SER A 200 -3.35 26.61 8.95
N ALA A 201 -3.33 25.53 8.15
CA ALA A 201 -2.54 25.47 6.92
C ALA A 201 -2.99 26.54 5.89
N VAL A 202 -4.30 26.77 5.75
CA VAL A 202 -4.85 27.84 4.90
C VAL A 202 -4.42 29.22 5.40
N LEU A 203 -4.51 29.48 6.71
CA LEU A 203 -4.10 30.77 7.30
C LEU A 203 -2.59 31.02 7.17
N MET A 204 -1.77 29.97 7.10
CA MET A 204 -0.34 30.04 6.84
C MET A 204 0.01 30.20 5.35
N GLY A 205 -0.99 30.30 4.46
CA GLY A 205 -0.78 30.48 3.01
C GLY A 205 -0.30 29.23 2.28
N LEU A 206 -0.43 28.04 2.88
CA LEU A 206 -0.05 26.79 2.22
C LEU A 206 -1.05 26.44 1.10
N PRO A 207 -0.58 25.83 -0.01
CA PRO A 207 -1.44 25.48 -1.14
C PRO A 207 -2.23 24.20 -0.85
N VAL A 208 -3.19 24.26 0.09
CA VAL A 208 -3.98 23.11 0.56
C VAL A 208 -4.65 22.38 -0.61
N ARG A 209 -5.33 23.11 -1.50
CA ARG A 209 -6.02 22.54 -2.66
C ARG A 209 -5.10 21.71 -3.55
N ALA A 210 -3.94 22.26 -3.91
CA ALA A 210 -2.97 21.55 -4.75
C ALA A 210 -2.35 20.36 -4.00
N THR A 211 -2.16 20.48 -2.69
CA THR A 211 -1.61 19.42 -1.84
C THR A 211 -2.55 18.21 -1.82
N VAL A 212 -3.84 18.42 -1.56
CA VAL A 212 -4.82 17.33 -1.50
C VAL A 212 -5.00 16.68 -2.87
N ILE A 213 -5.09 17.46 -3.96
CA ILE A 213 -5.11 16.89 -5.33
C ILE A 213 -3.85 16.05 -5.58
N GLY A 214 -2.67 16.56 -5.21
CA GLY A 214 -1.41 15.85 -5.36
C GLY A 214 -1.35 14.55 -4.55
N VAL A 215 -1.95 14.51 -3.36
CA VAL A 215 -2.01 13.30 -2.52
C VAL A 215 -2.83 12.19 -3.19
N TYR A 216 -4.03 12.49 -3.68
CA TYR A 216 -4.84 11.48 -4.39
C TYR A 216 -4.26 11.13 -5.76
N THR A 217 -3.57 12.06 -6.42
CA THR A 217 -2.81 11.77 -7.65
C THR A 217 -1.70 10.76 -7.39
N LEU A 218 -0.94 10.95 -6.31
CA LEU A 218 0.10 10.01 -5.87
C LEU A 218 -0.50 8.65 -5.47
N SER A 219 -1.63 8.64 -4.76
CA SER A 219 -2.38 7.42 -4.43
C SER A 219 -2.79 6.63 -5.67
N GLY A 220 -3.32 7.33 -6.69
CA GLY A 220 -3.70 6.72 -7.97
C GLY A 220 -2.51 6.17 -8.76
N LEU A 221 -1.38 6.90 -8.79
CA LEU A 221 -0.13 6.42 -9.38
C LEU A 221 0.39 5.17 -8.66
N CYS A 222 0.44 5.19 -7.33
CA CYS A 222 0.84 4.03 -6.52
C CYS A 222 -0.10 2.85 -6.76
N SER A 223 -1.41 3.06 -6.82
CA SER A 223 -2.38 2.00 -7.09
C SER A 223 -2.22 1.38 -8.48
N ALA A 224 -1.94 2.19 -9.50
CA ALA A 224 -1.66 1.66 -10.84
C ALA A 224 -0.34 0.91 -10.91
N LEU A 225 0.71 1.43 -10.29
CA LEU A 225 2.00 0.75 -10.23
C LEU A 225 1.91 -0.55 -9.44
N ALA A 226 1.16 -0.56 -8.35
CA ALA A 226 0.84 -1.77 -7.60
C ALA A 226 0.07 -2.78 -8.46
N GLY A 227 -0.84 -2.34 -9.32
CA GLY A 227 -1.52 -3.20 -10.31
C GLY A 227 -0.56 -3.85 -11.29
N VAL A 228 0.41 -3.11 -11.84
CA VAL A 228 1.47 -3.66 -12.69
C VAL A 228 2.34 -4.67 -11.93
N VAL A 229 2.69 -4.38 -10.68
CA VAL A 229 3.44 -5.33 -9.85
C VAL A 229 2.59 -6.55 -9.46
N PHE A 230 1.29 -6.37 -9.27
CA PHE A 230 0.35 -7.44 -8.95
C PHE A 230 0.17 -8.41 -10.13
N THR A 231 0.17 -7.92 -11.36
CA THR A 231 0.15 -8.80 -12.55
C THR A 231 1.46 -9.56 -12.73
N PHE A 232 2.61 -9.08 -12.25
CA PHE A 232 3.82 -9.92 -12.19
C PHE A 232 3.66 -11.10 -11.21
N TYR A 233 2.87 -10.92 -10.15
CA TYR A 233 2.62 -11.96 -9.15
C TYR A 233 1.54 -12.96 -9.60
N MET A 234 0.44 -12.46 -10.18
CA MET A 234 -0.72 -13.29 -10.57
C MET A 234 -0.72 -13.76 -12.03
N LEU A 235 0.08 -13.15 -12.90
CA LEU A 235 0.07 -13.37 -14.35
C LEU A 235 -1.34 -13.36 -14.95
N SER A 236 -2.22 -12.51 -14.43
CA SER A 236 -3.60 -12.39 -14.91
C SER A 236 -4.22 -11.06 -14.52
N GLY A 237 -5.17 -10.59 -15.33
CA GLY A 237 -6.11 -9.54 -14.98
C GLY A 237 -7.46 -10.13 -14.61
N TYR A 238 -8.01 -9.75 -13.46
CA TYR A 238 -9.35 -10.17 -13.06
C TYR A 238 -10.06 -9.07 -12.27
N GLY A 239 -11.36 -8.89 -12.54
CA GLY A 239 -12.19 -7.86 -11.91
C GLY A 239 -12.30 -7.99 -10.39
N LEU A 240 -12.09 -9.17 -9.79
CA LEU A 240 -12.10 -9.36 -8.32
C LEU A 240 -10.70 -9.31 -7.67
N HIS A 241 -9.64 -9.09 -8.44
CA HIS A 241 -8.31 -8.90 -7.86
C HIS A 241 -8.30 -7.76 -6.84
N ALA A 242 -7.42 -7.85 -5.85
CA ALA A 242 -7.23 -6.84 -4.81
C ALA A 242 -8.51 -6.45 -4.02
N THR A 243 -9.49 -7.35 -3.90
CA THR A 243 -10.68 -7.11 -3.07
C THR A 243 -10.30 -7.02 -1.60
N GLY A 244 -10.61 -5.91 -0.93
CA GLY A 244 -10.25 -5.68 0.47
C GLY A 244 -8.83 -5.17 0.68
N MET A 245 -8.03 -5.02 -0.38
CA MET A 245 -6.66 -4.52 -0.29
C MET A 245 -6.60 -3.09 0.27
N GLU A 246 -7.64 -2.29 0.04
CA GLU A 246 -7.82 -0.98 0.66
C GLU A 246 -7.86 -1.07 2.19
N LEU A 247 -8.52 -2.08 2.76
CA LEU A 247 -8.59 -2.28 4.21
C LEU A 247 -7.26 -2.80 4.76
N ASP A 248 -6.60 -3.71 4.04
CA ASP A 248 -5.28 -4.22 4.40
C ASP A 248 -4.21 -3.11 4.37
N ALA A 249 -4.29 -2.20 3.40
CA ALA A 249 -3.41 -1.04 3.30
C ALA A 249 -3.65 -0.04 4.46
N ILE A 250 -4.91 0.27 4.79
CA ILE A 250 -5.24 1.10 5.97
C ILE A 250 -4.68 0.45 7.24
N ALA A 251 -4.93 -0.85 7.40
CA ALA A 251 -4.46 -1.62 8.54
C ALA A 251 -2.93 -1.53 8.68
N ALA A 252 -2.21 -1.81 7.60
CA ALA A 252 -0.75 -1.74 7.57
C ALA A 252 -0.23 -0.34 7.92
N VAL A 253 -0.83 0.72 7.38
CA VAL A 253 -0.42 2.11 7.66
C VAL A 253 -0.65 2.49 9.13
N VAL A 254 -1.78 2.06 9.72
CA VAL A 254 -2.12 2.33 11.12
C VAL A 254 -1.22 1.53 12.06
N ILE A 255 -0.99 0.25 11.78
CA ILE A 255 -0.01 -0.59 12.48
C ILE A 255 1.39 0.01 12.35
N GLY A 256 1.73 0.55 11.18
CA GLY A 256 3.00 1.25 10.92
C GLY A 256 3.18 2.55 11.72
N GLY A 257 2.13 3.02 12.40
CA GLY A 257 2.19 4.13 13.35
C GLY A 257 1.67 5.46 12.81
N THR A 258 1.00 5.48 11.66
CA THR A 258 0.34 6.69 11.14
C THR A 258 -1.06 6.83 11.77
N LEU A 259 -1.40 8.01 12.27
CA LEU A 259 -2.70 8.27 12.89
C LEU A 259 -3.77 8.52 11.84
N LEU A 260 -4.95 7.89 12.01
CA LEU A 260 -6.12 8.11 11.16
C LEU A 260 -6.65 9.55 11.19
N THR A 261 -6.30 10.33 12.22
CA THR A 261 -6.63 11.75 12.32
C THR A 261 -5.79 12.63 11.40
N GLY A 262 -4.70 12.12 10.82
CA GLY A 262 -3.75 12.89 10.01
C GLY A 262 -2.65 13.59 10.80
N GLY A 263 -1.69 14.16 10.07
CA GLY A 263 -0.63 15.03 10.60
C GLY A 263 0.50 14.34 11.37
N VAL A 264 0.37 13.06 11.73
CA VAL A 264 1.38 12.28 12.46
C VAL A 264 1.56 10.90 11.84
N GLY A 265 2.78 10.58 11.46
CA GLY A 265 3.16 9.28 10.91
C GLY A 265 4.52 9.34 10.24
N TYR A 266 5.08 8.18 9.92
CA TYR A 266 6.36 8.07 9.23
C TYR A 266 6.24 7.04 8.11
N VAL A 267 6.58 7.42 6.88
CA VAL A 267 6.40 6.57 5.69
C VAL A 267 7.16 5.24 5.81
N ALA A 268 8.36 5.24 6.43
CA ALA A 268 9.09 3.98 6.67
C ALA A 268 8.37 3.04 7.65
N GLY A 269 7.50 3.56 8.52
CA GLY A 269 6.68 2.74 9.41
C GLY A 269 5.67 1.88 8.68
N THR A 270 5.16 2.38 7.55
CA THR A 270 4.25 1.63 6.68
C THR A 270 4.87 0.33 6.17
N LEU A 271 6.18 0.32 5.86
CA LEU A 271 6.88 -0.92 5.49
C LEU A 271 6.77 -1.96 6.60
N PHE A 272 7.06 -1.59 7.85
CA PHE A 272 6.96 -2.51 8.98
C PHE A 272 5.52 -2.96 9.24
N GLY A 273 4.54 -2.10 9.01
CA GLY A 273 3.13 -2.48 9.08
C GLY A 273 2.75 -3.55 8.06
N VAL A 274 3.17 -3.39 6.80
CA VAL A 274 2.95 -4.41 5.75
C VAL A 274 3.73 -5.69 6.04
N LEU A 275 5.00 -5.59 6.45
CA LEU A 275 5.82 -6.74 6.82
C LEU A 275 5.27 -7.50 8.03
N MET A 276 4.56 -6.83 8.93
CA MET A 276 3.87 -7.45 10.05
C MET A 276 2.67 -8.28 9.56
N LEU A 277 1.90 -7.80 8.58
CA LEU A 277 0.89 -8.62 7.92
C LEU A 277 1.53 -9.83 7.22
N GLY A 278 2.61 -9.60 6.48
CA GLY A 278 3.36 -10.65 5.80
C GLY A 278 3.88 -11.73 6.74
N ILE A 279 4.48 -11.35 7.88
CA ILE A 279 5.05 -12.32 8.82
C ILE A 279 3.97 -13.15 9.53
N ILE A 280 2.79 -12.57 9.82
CA ILE A 280 1.64 -13.33 10.30
C ILE A 280 1.24 -14.39 9.27
N GLN A 281 1.12 -13.99 8.00
CA GLN A 281 0.74 -14.91 6.94
C GLN A 281 1.78 -16.01 6.76
N THR A 282 3.06 -15.68 6.76
CA THR A 282 4.16 -16.65 6.68
C THR A 282 4.14 -17.62 7.86
N LEU A 283 3.96 -17.15 9.10
CA LEU A 283 3.87 -18.03 10.28
C LEU A 283 2.72 -19.03 10.18
N ILE A 284 1.55 -18.57 9.74
CA ILE A 284 0.37 -19.43 9.53
C ILE A 284 0.64 -20.46 8.43
N SER A 285 1.32 -20.06 7.35
CA SER A 285 1.74 -20.99 6.29
C SER A 285 2.75 -22.03 6.78
N PHE A 286 3.67 -21.67 7.67
CA PHE A 286 4.64 -22.60 8.26
C PHE A 286 4.00 -23.58 9.25
N ASP A 287 2.98 -23.15 9.99
CA ASP A 287 2.20 -24.04 10.87
C ASP A 287 1.47 -25.13 10.08
N GLY A 288 0.89 -24.76 8.93
CA GLY A 288 0.26 -25.70 7.99
C GLY A 288 -1.07 -26.31 8.47
N THR A 289 -1.43 -26.18 9.75
CA THR A 289 -2.72 -26.68 10.28
C THR A 289 -3.82 -25.63 10.27
N LEU A 290 -3.43 -24.36 10.29
CA LEU A 290 -4.33 -23.21 10.33
C LEU A 290 -4.77 -22.79 8.91
N SER A 291 -6.06 -22.51 8.74
CA SER A 291 -6.60 -21.94 7.50
C SER A 291 -6.26 -20.46 7.34
N SER A 292 -6.27 -19.95 6.09
CA SER A 292 -6.00 -18.54 5.77
C SER A 292 -6.96 -17.54 6.46
N TRP A 293 -8.13 -18.00 6.93
CA TRP A 293 -9.05 -17.17 7.71
C TRP A 293 -8.46 -16.74 9.06
N TRP A 294 -7.56 -17.55 9.66
CA TRP A 294 -6.85 -17.17 10.87
C TRP A 294 -5.99 -15.94 10.68
N THR A 295 -5.40 -15.74 9.49
CA THR A 295 -4.65 -14.52 9.16
C THR A 295 -5.52 -13.29 9.39
N ARG A 296 -6.76 -13.29 8.87
CA ARG A 296 -7.68 -12.17 9.03
C ARG A 296 -8.07 -11.92 10.49
N ILE A 297 -8.28 -12.99 11.27
CA ILE A 297 -8.60 -12.89 12.70
C ILE A 297 -7.42 -12.27 13.46
N VAL A 298 -6.20 -12.77 13.27
CA VAL A 298 -4.99 -12.27 13.93
C VAL A 298 -4.74 -10.81 13.58
N VAL A 299 -4.86 -10.45 12.31
CA VAL A 299 -4.74 -9.05 11.85
C VAL A 299 -5.79 -8.16 12.52
N GLY A 300 -7.04 -8.60 12.60
CA GLY A 300 -8.11 -7.86 13.28
C GLY A 300 -7.85 -7.65 14.78
N VAL A 301 -7.44 -8.71 15.48
CA VAL A 301 -7.08 -8.62 16.91
C VAL A 301 -5.91 -7.67 17.12
N LEU A 302 -4.89 -7.77 16.28
CA LEU A 302 -3.70 -6.93 16.37
C LEU A 302 -4.04 -5.45 16.11
N LEU A 303 -4.91 -5.16 15.13
CA LEU A 303 -5.43 -3.81 14.92
C LEU A 303 -6.16 -3.27 16.14
N PHE A 304 -7.00 -4.06 16.81
CA PHE A 304 -7.65 -3.62 18.06
C PHE A 304 -6.62 -3.30 19.14
N VAL A 305 -5.61 -4.15 19.32
CA VAL A 305 -4.53 -3.91 20.28
C VAL A 305 -3.78 -2.62 19.95
N PHE A 306 -3.43 -2.39 18.68
CA PHE A 306 -2.75 -1.17 18.24
C PHE A 306 -3.61 0.08 18.45
N CYS A 307 -4.89 0.05 18.09
CA CYS A 307 -5.81 1.16 18.30
C CYS A 307 -5.98 1.49 19.80
N LEU A 308 -6.08 0.48 20.66
CA LEU A 308 -6.15 0.67 22.11
C LEU A 308 -4.84 1.25 22.67
N LEU A 309 -3.69 0.70 22.26
CA LEU A 309 -2.39 1.22 22.65
C LEU A 309 -2.20 2.67 22.22
N GLN A 310 -2.51 2.99 20.95
CA GLN A 310 -2.46 4.36 20.44
C GLN A 310 -3.35 5.28 21.27
N ARG A 311 -4.60 4.90 21.54
CA ARG A 311 -5.51 5.75 22.33
C ARG A 311 -5.02 5.99 23.76
N LEU A 312 -4.48 4.96 24.41
CA LEU A 312 -3.92 5.08 25.78
C LEU A 312 -2.68 5.99 25.81
N LEU A 313 -1.81 5.89 24.81
CA LEU A 313 -0.60 6.71 24.70
C LEU A 313 -0.94 8.18 24.42
N THR A 314 -1.87 8.45 23.50
CA THR A 314 -2.29 9.83 23.17
C THR A 314 -3.00 10.49 24.35
N HIS A 315 -3.81 9.75 25.12
CA HIS A 315 -4.47 10.27 26.32
C HIS A 315 -3.48 10.65 27.43
N ARG A 316 -2.32 9.98 27.53
CA ARG A 316 -1.28 10.31 28.52
C ARG A 316 -0.47 11.57 28.17
N SER A 317 -0.43 11.97 26.90
CA SER A 317 0.28 13.19 26.47
C SER A 317 -0.53 14.47 26.65
N SER A 318 -1.84 14.36 26.95
CA SER A 318 -2.77 15.48 27.18
C SER A 318 -2.96 15.82 28.68
N LYS A 319 -2.32 15.06 29.57
CA LYS A 319 -2.23 15.34 31.01
C LYS A 319 -0.82 15.74 31.37
#